data_AF-A0A0E0QIA0-F1
#
_entry.id   AF-A0A0E0QIA0-F1
#
_cell.length_a   1.000
_cell.length_b   1.000
_cell.length_c   1.000
_cell.angle_alpha   90.00
_cell.angle_beta   90.00
_cell.angle_gamma   90.00
#
_symmetry.space_group_name_H-M   'P 1'
#
loop_
_entity.id
_entity.type
_entity.pdbx_description
1 polymer ?
#
loop_
_entity_poly.entity_id
_entity_poly.type
_entity_poly.pdbx_seq_one_letter_code
_entity_poly.pdbx_strand_id
1 'polypeptide(L)' 'MIEDDCTDNGVPLPNVTAVVLAKVVEYFKKHAAVTPKPATEAVAADKAKREEELKSFDTEFVDVDRTMTC' A
#
# COMPACT_ATOMS: atom_id res chain seq x y z
N MET A 1 -16.96 4.78 10.42
CA MET A 1 -17.72 3.84 11.28
C MET A 1 -17.21 2.46 10.94
N ILE A 2 -16.38 1.90 11.82
CA ILE A 2 -16.09 0.47 11.83
C ILE A 2 -17.04 -0.06 12.90
N GLU A 3 -17.90 -1.01 12.53
CA GLU A 3 -18.58 -1.80 13.56
C GLU A 3 -17.51 -2.69 14.17
N ASP A 4 -17.17 -2.40 15.42
CA ASP A 4 -16.09 -3.00 16.21
C ASP A 4 -16.21 -4.54 16.29
N ASP A 5 -17.42 -5.07 16.09
CA ASP A 5 -17.76 -6.49 16.17
C ASP A 5 -17.31 -7.32 14.95
N CYS A 6 -16.85 -6.68 13.85
CA CYS A 6 -16.50 -7.38 12.61
C CYS A 6 -15.01 -7.80 12.52
N THR A 7 -14.16 -7.35 13.44
CA THR A 7 -12.70 -7.54 13.36
C THR A 7 -12.10 -8.47 14.40
N ASP A 8 -12.87 -8.90 15.40
CA ASP A 8 -12.36 -9.70 16.54
C ASP A 8 -11.80 -11.07 16.11
N ASN A 9 -12.38 -11.68 15.07
CA ASN A 9 -11.93 -12.95 14.48
C ASN A 9 -11.12 -12.79 13.18
N GLY A 10 -10.78 -11.56 12.80
CA GLY A 10 -10.13 -11.24 11.53
C GLY A 10 -11.06 -11.38 10.31
N VAL A 11 -10.70 -10.72 9.21
CA VAL A 11 -11.44 -10.78 7.94
C VAL A 11 -10.83 -11.89 7.07
N PRO A 12 -11.51 -13.03 6.86
CA PRO A 12 -10.96 -14.12 6.05
C PRO A 12 -10.95 -13.73 4.57
N LEU A 13 -9.76 -13.78 3.95
CA LEU A 13 -9.55 -13.55 2.52
C LEU A 13 -9.13 -14.86 1.84
N PRO A 14 -10.08 -15.75 1.46
CA PRO A 14 -9.77 -17.09 0.95
C PRO A 14 -9.02 -17.09 -0.38
N ASN A 15 -9.10 -15.99 -1.15
CA ASN A 15 -8.48 -15.85 -2.47
C ASN A 15 -7.13 -15.12 -2.45
N VAL A 16 -6.64 -14.76 -1.26
CA VAL A 16 -5.39 -14.00 -1.10
C VAL A 16 -4.40 -14.85 -0.31
N THR A 17 -3.26 -15.17 -0.91
CA THR A 17 -2.18 -15.86 -0.20
C THR A 17 -1.48 -14.91 0.77
N ALA A 18 -0.87 -15.43 1.84
CA ALA A 18 -0.15 -14.62 2.82
C ALA A 18 0.96 -13.74 2.17
N VAL A 19 1.58 -14.24 1.10
CA VAL A 19 2.61 -13.52 0.34
C VAL A 19 2.03 -12.31 -0.38
N VAL A 20 0.86 -12.46 -1.01
CA VAL A 20 0.16 -11.35 -1.66
C VAL A 20 -0.33 -10.34 -0.62
N LEU A 21 -0.86 -10.81 0.51
CA LEU A 21 -1.30 -9.93 1.59
C LEU A 21 -0.16 -9.09 2.15
N ALA A 22 1.03 -9.67 2.35
CA ALA A 22 2.21 -8.92 2.80
C ALA A 22 2.59 -7.79 1.83
N LYS A 23 2.59 -8.08 0.52
CA LYS A 23 2.83 -7.07 -0.54
C LYS A 23 1.77 -5.95 -0.51
N VAL A 24 0.50 -6.31 -0.37
CA VAL A 24 -0.61 -5.35 -0.29
C VAL A 24 -0.51 -4.45 0.96
N VAL A 25 -0.11 -5.00 2.10
CA VAL A 25 0.13 -4.23 3.33
C VAL A 25 1.28 -3.23 3.15
N GLU A 26 2.36 -3.65 2.50
CA GLU A 26 3.49 -2.76 2.19
C GLU A 26 3.08 -1.62 1.25
N TYR A 27 2.29 -1.94 0.21
CA TYR A 27 1.71 -0.95 -0.69
C TYR A 27 0.89 0.10 0.06
N PHE A 28 -0.01 -0.33 0.96
CA PHE A 28 -0.83 0.59 1.75
C PHE A 28 0.00 1.48 2.67
N LYS A 29 1.04 0.94 3.32
CA LYS A 29 1.94 1.72 4.18
C LYS A 29 2.69 2.79 3.40
N LYS A 30 3.23 2.45 2.22
CA LYS A 30 3.92 3.43 1.36
C LYS A 30 2.98 4.54 0.92
N HIS A 31 1.78 4.21 0.44
CA HIS A 31 0.81 5.22 0.00
C HIS A 31 0.32 6.14 1.13
N ALA A 32 0.07 5.59 2.32
CA ALA A 32 -0.33 6.37 3.49
C ALA A 32 0.77 7.36 3.94
N ALA A 33 2.04 7.01 3.74
CA ALA A 33 3.16 7.90 4.06
C ALA A 33 3.32 9.08 3.07
N VAL A 34 2.78 8.97 1.85
CA VAL A 34 2.83 10.03 0.84
C VAL A 34 1.68 11.03 1.00
N THR A 35 0.55 10.63 1.57
CA THR A 35 -0.57 11.55 1.84
C THR A 35 -0.20 12.58 2.92
N PRO A 36 -0.08 13.89 2.58
CA PRO A 36 0.43 14.89 3.51
C PRO A 36 -0.64 15.32 4.54
N LYS A 37 -0.22 15.53 5.80
CA LYS A 37 -0.88 16.48 6.74
C LYS A 37 -0.55 17.93 6.28
N PRO A 38 -1.29 18.98 6.73
CA PRO A 38 -1.29 20.28 6.05
C PRO A 38 0.11 20.90 5.95
N ALA A 39 0.32 21.58 4.81
CA ALA A 39 1.61 21.84 4.20
C ALA A 39 2.36 23.05 4.75
N THR A 40 3.65 22.85 5.05
CA THR A 40 4.71 23.88 5.00
C THR A 40 5.58 23.62 3.75
N GLU A 41 6.26 24.64 3.22
CA GLU A 41 6.97 24.55 1.93
C GLU A 41 8.05 23.45 1.87
N ALA A 42 8.71 23.16 2.99
CA ALA A 42 9.66 22.04 3.10
C ALA A 42 9.00 20.66 2.88
N VAL A 43 7.71 20.53 3.20
CA VAL A 43 6.93 19.29 3.06
C VAL A 43 6.48 19.08 1.62
N ALA A 44 6.37 20.15 0.82
CA ALA A 44 5.95 20.09 -0.58
C ALA A 44 7.04 19.52 -1.50
N ALA A 45 8.30 19.93 -1.33
CA ALA A 45 9.42 19.38 -2.09
C ALA A 45 9.65 17.89 -1.75
N ASP A 46 9.52 17.53 -0.48
CA ASP A 46 9.65 16.17 0.03
C ASP A 46 8.48 15.27 -0.42
N LYS A 47 7.27 15.82 -0.57
CA LYS A 47 6.13 15.14 -1.19
C LYS A 47 6.38 14.82 -2.67
N ALA A 48 6.87 15.78 -3.45
CA ALA A 48 7.14 15.57 -4.87
C ALA A 48 8.15 14.44 -5.10
N LYS A 49 9.21 14.39 -4.27
CA LYS A 49 10.19 13.28 -4.26
C LYS A 49 9.53 11.95 -3.90
N ARG A 50 8.73 11.91 -2.83
CA ARG A 50 8.00 10.70 -2.41
C ARG A 50 7.01 10.21 -3.47
N GLU A 51 6.37 11.09 -4.22
CA GLU A 51 5.45 10.73 -5.32
C GLU A 51 6.19 10.12 -6.52
N GLU A 52 7.43 10.54 -6.79
CA GLU A 52 8.27 9.92 -7.82
C GLU A 52 8.77 8.53 -7.39
N GLU A 53 9.17 8.40 -6.13
CA GLU A 53 9.51 7.11 -5.49
C GLU A 53 8.30 6.16 -5.43
N LEU A 54 7.08 6.71 -5.30
CA LEU A 54 5.84 5.93 -5.32
C LEU A 54 5.52 5.41 -6.72
N LYS A 55 5.69 6.23 -7.77
CA LYS A 55 5.46 5.81 -9.16
C LYS A 55 6.41 4.71 -9.62
N SER A 56 7.68 4.80 -9.23
CA SER A 56 8.67 3.76 -9.51
C SER A 56 8.32 2.48 -8.75
N PHE A 57 8.01 2.58 -7.46
CA PHE A 57 7.52 1.44 -6.67
C PHE A 57 6.26 0.80 -7.25
N ASP A 58 5.27 1.59 -7.69
CA ASP A 58 4.05 1.08 -8.31
C ASP A 58 4.35 0.30 -9.58
N THR A 59 5.30 0.78 -10.38
CA THR A 59 5.75 0.11 -11.61
C THR A 59 6.36 -1.25 -11.28
N GLU A 60 7.23 -1.33 -10.26
CA GLU A 60 7.81 -2.60 -9.79
C GLU A 60 6.77 -3.52 -9.13
N PHE A 61 5.78 -2.94 -8.45
CA PHE A 61 4.72 -3.67 -7.77
C PHE A 61 3.77 -4.35 -8.76
N VAL A 62 3.47 -3.70 -9.90
CA VAL A 62 2.64 -4.28 -10.96
C VAL A 62 3.43 -5.23 -11.87
N ASP A 63 4.75 -5.07 -11.94
CA ASP A 63 5.68 -6.00 -12.58
C ASP A 63 5.92 -7.26 -11.72
N VAL A 64 4.84 -7.79 -11.14
CA VAL A 64 4.87 -9.10 -10.50
C VAL A 64 4.79 -10.18 -11.56
N ASP A 65 5.79 -11.06 -11.56
CA ASP A 65 5.87 -12.22 -12.44
C ASP A 65 4.59 -13.08 -12.30
N ARG A 66 3.72 -13.02 -13.32
CA ARG A 66 2.42 -13.71 -13.37
C ARG A 66 2.54 -15.22 -13.61
N THR A 67 3.75 -15.80 -13.60
CA THR A 67 3.98 -17.22 -13.86
C THR A 67 3.50 -18.16 -12.75
N MET A 68 2.97 -17.63 -11.64
CA MET A 68 2.52 -18.42 -10.48
C MET A 68 1.11 -19.03 -10.62
N THR A 69 0.68 -19.37 -11.85
CA THR A 69 -0.62 -20.06 -12.11
C THR A 69 -0.52 -21.21 -13.13
N CYS A 70 0.58 -21.95 -13.18
CA CYS A 70 0.60 -23.27 -13.82
C CYS A 70 0.36 -24.38 -12.78
#